data_AF-A0A9X4AQQ1-F1
#
_entry.id   AF-A0A9X4AQQ1-F1
#
_cell.length_a   1.000
_cell.length_b   1.000
_cell.length_c   1.000
_cell.angle_alpha   90.00
_cell.angle_beta   90.00
_cell.angle_gamma   90.00
#
_symmetry.space_group_name_H-M   'P 1'
#
loop_
_entity.id
_entity.type
_entity.pdbx_description
1 polymer ?
#
loop_
_entity_poly.entity_id
_entity_poly.type
_entity_poly.pdbx_seq_one_letter_code
_entity_poly.pdbx_strand_id
1 'polypeptide(L)'
;MHSRRYGDIEEIASKTDGNCHLCHDPVEVAFYGPTGAFGEETVTVDHLVPQSFGGDDDPDNLMIAHGRCNSIRGTRDAELVRLSLAGTTRAPMSGSEKDAVAVVGGIGFGLLAGAVLAKEQPDGTRRFNTEAAAVVGLLALLFRSAA
;
A
#
# COMPACT_ATOMS: atom_id res chain seq x y z
N MET A 1 -3.75 12.10 15.10
CA MET A 1 -4.94 11.85 15.94
C MET A 1 -4.55 10.77 16.91
N HIS A 2 -4.52 11.07 18.22
CA HIS A 2 -3.92 10.15 19.19
C HIS A 2 -4.99 9.41 20.01
N SER A 3 -4.98 8.08 19.92
CA SER A 3 -5.78 7.18 20.75
C SER A 3 -5.02 6.82 22.02
N ARG A 4 -5.71 6.84 23.17
CA ARG A 4 -5.10 6.40 24.45
C ARG A 4 -4.70 4.94 24.45
N ARG A 5 -5.33 4.13 23.59
CA ARG A 5 -5.10 2.68 23.52
C ARG A 5 -4.09 2.32 22.44
N TYR A 6 -4.24 2.91 21.26
CA TYR A 6 -3.49 2.49 20.06
C TYR A 6 -2.41 3.48 19.63
N GLY A 7 -2.22 4.59 20.34
CA GLY A 7 -1.23 5.60 19.97
C GLY A 7 -1.67 6.45 18.78
N ASP A 8 -0.73 6.76 17.87
CA ASP A 8 -1.01 7.63 16.72
C ASP A 8 -1.72 6.87 15.59
N ILE A 9 -2.95 7.27 15.27
CA ILE A 9 -3.77 6.54 14.29
C ILE A 9 -3.24 6.75 12.87
N GLU A 10 -2.62 7.89 12.60
CA GLU A 10 -1.98 8.20 11.33
C GLU A 10 -0.78 7.28 11.08
N GLU A 11 -0.06 6.88 12.13
CA GLU A 11 1.01 5.89 12.03
C GLU A 11 0.45 4.52 11.61
N ILE A 12 -0.65 4.07 12.23
CA ILE A 12 -1.32 2.83 11.84
C ILE A 12 -1.85 2.91 10.40
N ALA A 13 -2.46 4.04 10.02
CA ALA A 13 -2.99 4.25 8.68
C ALA A 13 -1.89 4.33 7.61
N SER A 14 -0.68 4.78 7.97
CA SER A 14 0.45 4.86 7.05
C SER A 14 0.91 3.50 6.51
N LYS A 15 0.64 2.41 7.27
CA LYS A 15 0.96 1.03 6.88
C LYS A 15 0.27 0.60 5.57
N THR A 16 -0.85 1.23 5.25
CA THR A 16 -1.65 0.95 4.05
C THR A 16 -1.85 2.18 3.18
N ASP A 17 -1.03 3.21 3.38
CA ASP A 17 -1.12 4.49 2.65
C ASP A 17 -2.52 5.12 2.77
N GLY A 18 -3.14 5.02 3.96
CA GLY A 18 -4.47 5.56 4.22
C GLY A 18 -5.62 4.74 3.63
N ASN A 19 -5.41 3.48 3.26
CA ASN A 19 -6.46 2.60 2.76
C ASN A 19 -6.91 1.59 3.81
N CYS A 20 -8.19 1.24 3.79
CA CYS A 20 -8.71 0.14 4.59
C CYS A 20 -7.97 -1.15 4.22
N HIS A 21 -7.37 -1.83 5.20
CA HIS A 21 -6.59 -3.02 4.90
C HIS A 21 -7.44 -4.20 4.40
N LEU A 22 -8.77 -4.12 4.47
CA LEU A 22 -9.71 -5.19 4.10
C LEU A 22 -10.29 -5.01 2.70
N CYS A 23 -10.87 -3.85 2.39
CA CYS A 23 -11.47 -3.59 1.08
C CYS A 23 -10.58 -2.77 0.14
N HIS A 24 -9.50 -2.18 0.65
CA HIS A 24 -8.52 -1.36 -0.06
C HIS A 24 -9.02 0.03 -0.48
N ASP A 25 -10.26 0.38 -0.16
CA ASP A 25 -10.76 1.75 -0.36
C ASP A 25 -10.14 2.72 0.67
N PRO A 26 -10.01 4.01 0.32
CA PRO A 26 -9.48 5.02 1.23
C PRO A 26 -10.27 5.12 2.54
N VAL A 27 -9.57 5.49 3.61
CA VAL A 27 -10.16 5.85 4.90
C VAL A 27 -9.84 7.29 5.25
N GLU A 28 -10.83 8.01 5.79
CA GLU A 28 -10.61 9.33 6.37
C GLU A 28 -10.32 9.19 7.86
N VAL A 29 -9.03 9.27 8.25
CA VAL A 29 -8.59 9.10 9.66
C VAL A 29 -9.31 10.06 10.63
N ALA A 30 -9.79 11.20 10.13
CA ALA A 30 -10.62 12.14 10.89
C ALA A 30 -11.92 11.51 11.44
N PHE A 31 -12.41 10.42 10.85
CA PHE A 31 -13.57 9.65 11.29
C PHE A 31 -13.21 8.43 12.16
N TYR A 32 -12.01 8.42 12.76
CA TYR A 32 -11.68 7.40 13.75
C TYR A 32 -12.55 7.53 15.00
N GLY A 33 -13.15 6.42 15.41
CA GLY A 33 -14.04 6.38 16.57
C GLY A 33 -14.61 4.99 16.84
N PRO A 34 -15.49 4.85 17.84
CA PRO A 34 -16.21 3.60 18.05
C PRO A 34 -17.09 3.28 16.84
N THR A 35 -17.30 1.98 16.55
CA THR A 35 -18.11 1.53 15.41
C THR A 35 -19.47 2.25 15.34
N GLY A 36 -19.75 2.88 14.19
CA GLY A 36 -20.99 3.61 13.95
C GLY A 36 -20.97 5.08 14.35
N ALA A 37 -19.89 5.59 14.97
CA ALA A 37 -19.77 7.00 15.36
C ALA A 37 -19.96 7.97 14.19
N PHE A 38 -19.55 7.56 12.99
CA PHE A 38 -19.65 8.32 11.74
C PHE A 38 -20.39 7.54 10.65
N GLY A 39 -21.29 6.61 11.03
CA GLY A 39 -21.99 5.76 10.08
C GLY A 39 -21.05 4.85 9.28
N GLU A 40 -21.25 4.76 7.96
CA GLU A 40 -20.46 3.91 7.06
C GLU A 40 -18.98 4.37 6.95
N GLU A 41 -18.73 5.66 7.15
CA GLU A 41 -17.41 6.28 7.08
C GLU A 41 -16.57 6.11 8.35
N THR A 42 -17.13 5.46 9.39
CA THR A 42 -16.41 5.26 10.66
C THR A 42 -15.12 4.49 10.39
N VAL A 43 -14.01 4.97 10.94
CA VAL A 43 -12.72 4.30 10.90
C VAL A 43 -12.42 3.66 12.25
N THR A 44 -11.91 2.44 12.24
CA THR A 44 -11.57 1.67 13.43
C THR A 44 -10.19 1.04 13.27
N VAL A 45 -9.59 0.65 14.38
CA VAL A 45 -8.39 -0.18 14.39
C VAL A 45 -8.82 -1.64 14.44
N ASP A 46 -8.30 -2.45 13.53
CA ASP A 46 -8.48 -3.90 13.47
C ASP A 46 -7.21 -4.61 13.94
N HIS A 47 -7.39 -5.74 14.63
CA HIS A 47 -6.30 -6.60 15.09
C HIS A 47 -6.15 -7.79 14.13
N LEU A 48 -4.99 -7.93 13.48
CA LEU A 48 -4.71 -9.03 12.54
C LEU A 48 -4.91 -10.40 13.20
N VAL A 49 -4.41 -10.56 14.41
CA VAL A 49 -4.79 -11.63 15.34
C VAL A 49 -5.87 -11.06 16.27
N PRO A 50 -7.12 -11.55 16.22
CA PRO A 50 -8.18 -11.04 17.09
C PRO A 50 -7.82 -11.18 18.57
N GLN A 51 -8.25 -10.22 19.40
CA GLN A 51 -7.96 -10.24 20.84
C GLN A 51 -8.54 -11.46 21.55
N SER A 52 -9.69 -11.96 21.09
CA SER A 52 -10.29 -13.20 21.58
C SER A 52 -9.42 -14.43 21.37
N PHE A 53 -8.44 -14.35 20.46
CA PHE A 53 -7.46 -15.40 20.16
C PHE A 53 -6.06 -15.03 20.69
N GLY A 54 -5.96 -14.03 21.57
CA GLY A 54 -4.71 -13.64 22.22
C GLY A 54 -3.89 -12.58 21.49
N GLY A 55 -4.42 -11.95 20.44
CA GLY A 55 -3.77 -10.80 19.82
C GLY A 55 -3.70 -9.60 20.75
N ASP A 56 -2.54 -8.95 20.79
CA ASP A 56 -2.25 -7.79 21.62
C ASP A 56 -2.40 -6.47 20.84
N ASP A 57 -2.13 -5.36 21.52
CA ASP A 57 -2.14 -4.02 20.91
C ASP A 57 -0.73 -3.65 20.37
N ASP A 58 0.12 -4.64 20.06
CA ASP A 58 1.41 -4.39 19.40
C ASP A 58 1.17 -3.75 18.03
N PRO A 59 1.92 -2.69 17.65
CA PRO A 59 1.73 -2.02 16.37
C PRO A 59 1.65 -2.97 15.18
N ASP A 60 2.46 -4.03 15.13
CA ASP A 60 2.48 -4.99 14.02
C ASP A 60 1.21 -5.84 13.91
N ASN A 61 0.43 -5.93 14.99
CA ASN A 61 -0.88 -6.55 15.00
C ASN A 61 -2.01 -5.58 14.62
N LEU A 62 -1.75 -4.28 14.50
CA LEU A 62 -2.77 -3.25 14.28
C LEU A 62 -2.81 -2.76 12.82
N MET A 63 -4.01 -2.65 12.26
CA MET A 63 -4.26 -2.10 10.93
C MET A 63 -5.49 -1.18 10.93
N ILE A 64 -5.56 -0.27 9.96
CA ILE A 64 -6.72 0.63 9.79
C ILE A 64 -7.80 -0.01 8.92
N ALA A 65 -9.06 0.08 9.34
CA ALA A 65 -10.19 -0.44 8.58
C ALA A 65 -11.45 0.42 8.75
N HIS A 66 -12.33 0.43 7.74
CA HIS A 66 -13.70 0.90 7.95
C HIS A 66 -14.38 0.06 9.04
N GLY A 67 -15.19 0.69 9.88
CA GLY A 67 -15.92 0.04 10.95
C GLY A 67 -16.86 -1.06 10.43
N ARG A 68 -17.45 -0.87 9.25
CA ARG A 68 -18.25 -1.89 8.57
C ARG A 68 -17.40 -3.09 8.14
N CYS A 69 -16.25 -2.88 7.49
CA CYS A 69 -15.36 -3.96 7.06
C CYS A 69 -14.81 -4.74 8.26
N ASN A 70 -14.40 -4.04 9.31
CA ASN A 70 -13.95 -4.64 10.56
C ASN A 70 -15.06 -5.46 11.23
N SER A 71 -16.29 -4.92 11.31
CA SER A 71 -17.45 -5.64 11.85
C SER A 71 -17.80 -6.88 11.03
N ILE A 72 -17.72 -6.79 9.69
CA ILE A 72 -17.87 -7.93 8.79
C ILE A 72 -16.82 -8.98 9.14
N ARG A 73 -15.53 -8.59 9.20
CA ARG A 73 -14.45 -9.51 9.52
C ARG A 73 -14.69 -10.25 10.84
N GLY A 74 -14.97 -9.51 11.92
CA GLY A 74 -15.08 -10.08 13.25
C GLY A 74 -13.79 -10.83 13.61
N THR A 75 -13.90 -12.13 13.88
CA THR A 75 -12.74 -12.99 14.21
C THR A 75 -12.24 -13.82 13.02
N ARG A 76 -12.75 -13.57 11.80
CA ARG A 76 -12.33 -14.31 10.61
C ARG A 76 -10.92 -13.92 10.17
N ASP A 77 -10.27 -14.85 9.49
CA ASP A 77 -8.96 -14.64 8.90
C ASP A 77 -8.96 -13.41 7.97
N ALA A 78 -8.01 -12.49 8.18
CA ALA A 78 -7.96 -11.23 7.46
C ALA A 78 -7.70 -11.42 5.96
N GLU A 79 -6.90 -12.42 5.58
CA GLU A 79 -6.59 -12.70 4.17
C GLU A 79 -7.82 -13.21 3.43
N LEU A 80 -8.60 -14.09 4.05
CA LEU A 80 -9.86 -14.57 3.47
C LEU A 80 -10.88 -13.44 3.31
N VAL A 81 -10.95 -12.52 4.27
CA VAL A 81 -11.85 -11.36 4.15
C VAL A 81 -11.37 -10.40 3.06
N ARG A 82 -10.07 -10.11 2.98
CA ARG A 82 -9.51 -9.33 1.85
C ARG A 82 -9.80 -9.98 0.51
N LEU A 83 -9.66 -11.31 0.41
CA LEU A 83 -9.96 -12.00 -0.85
C LEU A 83 -11.43 -11.80 -1.24
N SER A 84 -12.34 -11.80 -0.27
CA SER A 84 -13.77 -11.60 -0.52
C SER A 84 -14.15 -10.14 -0.83
N LEU A 85 -13.45 -9.15 -0.28
CA LEU A 85 -13.79 -7.73 -0.42
C LEU A 85 -12.98 -7.02 -1.51
N ALA A 86 -11.69 -7.32 -1.62
CA ALA A 86 -10.72 -6.67 -2.50
C ALA A 86 -10.19 -7.61 -3.61
N GLY A 87 -10.54 -8.90 -3.60
CA GLY A 87 -10.07 -9.85 -4.61
C GLY A 87 -8.60 -10.29 -4.48
N THR A 88 -7.96 -10.02 -3.33
CA THR A 88 -6.57 -10.40 -3.05
C THR A 88 -6.36 -10.74 -1.57
N THR A 89 -5.35 -11.52 -1.23
CA THR A 89 -5.01 -11.85 0.17
C THR A 89 -4.09 -10.83 0.83
N ARG A 90 -3.38 -10.02 0.03
CA ARG A 90 -2.38 -9.06 0.51
C ARG A 90 -3.04 -7.76 0.95
N ALA A 91 -2.54 -7.16 2.03
CA ALA A 91 -2.88 -5.79 2.40
C ALA A 91 -2.37 -4.78 1.35
N PRO A 92 -2.95 -3.56 1.28
CA PRO A 92 -2.35 -2.45 0.56
C PRO A 92 -0.95 -2.15 1.08
N MET A 93 -0.06 -1.74 0.19
CA MET A 93 1.30 -1.33 0.54
C MET A 93 1.29 0.05 1.18
N SER A 94 2.25 0.28 2.07
CA SER A 94 2.55 1.63 2.57
C SER A 94 3.09 2.52 1.46
N GLY A 95 3.02 3.84 1.65
CA GLY A 95 3.57 4.81 0.69
C GLY A 95 5.07 4.62 0.44
N SER A 96 5.82 4.18 1.46
CA SER A 96 7.27 3.93 1.34
C SER A 96 7.60 2.67 0.53
N GLU A 97 6.77 1.63 0.62
CA GLU A 97 6.94 0.42 -0.18
C GLU A 97 6.55 0.68 -1.64
N LYS A 98 5.52 1.49 -1.89
CA LYS A 98 5.19 1.96 -3.23
C LYS A 98 6.36 2.74 -3.86
N ASP A 99 7.02 3.59 -3.07
CA ASP A 99 8.23 4.32 -3.49
C ASP A 99 9.38 3.38 -3.85
N ALA A 100 9.65 2.39 -3.01
CA ALA A 100 10.71 1.42 -3.26
C ALA A 100 10.45 0.65 -4.57
N VAL A 101 9.20 0.20 -4.80
CA VAL A 101 8.83 -0.50 -6.04
C VAL A 101 8.94 0.42 -7.25
N ALA A 102 8.51 1.68 -7.15
CA ALA A 102 8.65 2.65 -8.23
C ALA A 102 10.13 2.87 -8.61
N VAL A 103 11.01 3.01 -7.61
CA VAL A 103 12.46 3.16 -7.81
C VAL A 103 13.06 1.96 -8.53
N VAL A 104 12.81 0.75 -8.04
CA VAL A 104 13.33 -0.48 -8.64
C VAL A 104 12.79 -0.66 -10.06
N GLY A 105 11.49 -0.41 -10.26
CA GLY A 105 10.86 -0.45 -11.57
C GLY A 105 11.47 0.54 -12.55
N GLY A 106 11.66 1.80 -12.14
CA GLY A 106 12.26 2.84 -12.96
C GLY A 106 13.69 2.50 -13.42
N ILE A 107 14.51 1.94 -12.54
CA ILE A 107 15.84 1.45 -12.92
C ILE A 107 15.72 0.34 -13.97
N GLY A 108 14.85 -0.66 -13.75
CA GLY A 108 14.64 -1.76 -14.67
C GLY A 108 14.18 -1.29 -16.06
N PHE A 109 13.16 -0.42 -16.12
CA PHE A 109 12.65 0.14 -17.36
C PHE A 109 13.67 0.99 -18.09
N GLY A 110 14.46 1.80 -17.36
CA GLY A 110 15.54 2.58 -17.94
C GLY A 110 16.62 1.71 -18.58
N LEU A 111 17.10 0.69 -17.87
CA LEU A 111 18.09 -0.24 -18.42
C LEU A 111 17.57 -0.97 -19.68
N LEU A 112 16.32 -1.42 -19.66
CA LEU A 112 15.69 -2.04 -20.83
C LEU A 112 15.61 -1.08 -22.02
N ALA A 113 15.15 0.15 -21.80
CA ALA A 113 15.04 1.15 -22.86
C ALA A 113 16.40 1.49 -23.48
N GLY A 114 17.44 1.67 -22.66
CA GLY A 114 18.78 1.96 -23.17
C GLY A 114 19.41 0.80 -23.96
N ALA A 115 19.06 -0.44 -23.62
CA ALA A 115 19.50 -1.62 -24.37
C ALA A 115 18.73 -1.77 -25.69
N VAL A 116 17.41 -1.65 -25.67
CA VAL A 116 16.56 -1.77 -26.88
C VAL A 116 16.88 -0.66 -27.89
N LEU A 117 17.03 0.58 -27.41
CA LEU A 117 17.31 1.75 -28.22
C LEU A 117 18.81 2.01 -28.39
N ALA A 118 19.65 0.99 -28.17
CA ALA A 118 21.09 1.07 -28.38
C ALA A 118 21.40 1.51 -29.83
N LYS A 119 22.25 2.53 -29.97
CA LYS A 119 22.63 3.14 -31.26
C LYS A 119 23.75 2.31 -31.89
N GLU A 120 23.62 2.00 -33.18
CA GLU A 120 24.68 1.34 -33.95
C GLU A 120 25.81 2.34 -34.24
N GLN A 121 27.05 1.90 -34.05
CA GLN A 121 28.25 2.69 -34.29
C GLN A 121 28.84 2.36 -35.67
N PRO A 122 29.71 3.23 -36.22
CA PRO A 122 30.36 2.99 -37.52
C PRO A 122 31.21 1.72 -37.58
N ASP A 123 31.63 1.18 -36.44
CA ASP A 123 32.38 -0.08 -36.31
C ASP A 123 31.48 -1.33 -36.23
N GLY A 124 30.15 -1.18 -36.38
CA GLY A 124 29.16 -2.25 -36.27
C GLY A 124 28.81 -2.65 -34.83
N THR A 125 29.41 -2.02 -33.82
CA THR A 125 29.05 -2.28 -32.41
C THR A 125 27.80 -1.49 -32.03
N ARG A 126 27.03 -1.99 -31.04
CA ARG A 126 25.89 -1.25 -30.48
C ARG A 126 26.29 -0.60 -29.15
N ARG A 127 26.07 0.71 -29.05
CA ARG A 127 26.28 1.48 -27.82
C ARG A 127 24.97 1.65 -27.07
N PHE A 128 24.97 1.32 -25.78
CA PHE A 128 23.85 1.57 -24.88
C PHE A 128 23.40 3.04 -24.95
N ASN A 129 22.09 3.25 -25.04
CA ASN A 129 21.51 4.57 -25.13
C ASN A 129 21.18 5.11 -23.74
N THR A 130 22.14 5.82 -23.16
CA THR A 130 22.02 6.42 -21.82
C THR A 130 20.90 7.45 -21.72
N GLU A 131 20.62 8.17 -22.80
CA GLU A 131 19.53 9.17 -22.85
C GLU A 131 18.17 8.47 -22.75
N ALA A 132 17.96 7.43 -23.56
CA ALA A 132 16.74 6.62 -23.51
C ALA A 132 16.55 5.98 -22.12
N ALA A 133 17.64 5.49 -21.52
CA ALA A 133 17.59 4.92 -20.19
C ALA A 133 17.19 5.93 -19.12
N ALA A 134 17.78 7.12 -19.14
CA ALA A 134 17.47 8.18 -18.18
C ALA A 134 16.02 8.68 -18.33
N VAL A 135 15.58 8.95 -19.57
CA VAL A 135 14.22 9.47 -19.83
C VAL A 135 13.16 8.46 -19.43
N VAL A 136 13.28 7.20 -19.86
CA VAL A 136 12.28 6.17 -19.54
C VAL A 136 12.29 5.84 -18.05
N GLY A 137 13.47 5.75 -17.44
CA GLY A 137 13.58 5.50 -16.00
C GLY A 137 12.94 6.61 -15.16
N LEU A 138 13.19 7.89 -15.50
CA LEU A 138 12.56 9.02 -14.82
C LEU A 138 11.05 9.08 -15.05
N LEU A 139 10.58 8.82 -16.28
CA LEU A 139 9.15 8.79 -16.57
C LEU A 139 8.43 7.71 -15.75
N ALA A 140 9.03 6.53 -15.62
CA ALA A 140 8.45 5.44 -14.82
C ALA A 140 8.28 5.83 -13.34
N LEU A 141 9.16 6.66 -12.78
CA LEU A 141 9.02 7.18 -11.40
C LEU A 141 7.85 8.16 -11.25
N LEU A 142 7.53 8.92 -12.30
CA LEU A 142 6.44 9.92 -12.27
C LEU A 142 5.04 9.27 -12.30
N PHE A 143 4.92 8.02 -12.76
CA PHE A 143 3.64 7.28 -12.76
C PHE A 143 3.29 6.62 -11.42
N ARG A 144 3.98 6.98 -10.33
CA ARG A 144 3.70 6.52 -8.94
C ARG A 144 2.23 6.68 -8.51
N SER A 145 1.53 7.68 -9.03
CA SER A 145 0.26 8.17 -8.46
C SER A 145 -1.02 7.47 -8.96
N ALA A 146 -0.93 6.35 -9.69
CA ALA A 146 -2.08 5.74 -10.36
C ALA A 146 -2.35 4.27 -9.97
N ALA A 147 -1.73 3.73 -8.92
CA ALA A 147 -1.86 2.33 -8.51
C ALA A 147 -2.03 2.14 -7.00
#